data_AF-A0A412EN21-F1
#
_entry.id   AF-A0A412EN21-F1
#
_cell.length_a   1.000
_cell.length_b   1.000
_cell.length_c   1.000
_cell.angle_alpha   90.00
_cell.angle_beta   90.00
_cell.angle_gamma   90.00
#
_symmetry.space_group_name_H-M   'P 1'
#
loop_
_entity.id
_entity.type
_entity.pdbx_description
1 polymer ?
#
loop_
_entity_poly.entity_id
_entity_poly.type
_entity_poly.pdbx_seq_one_letter_code
_entity_poly.pdbx_strand_id
1 'polypeptide(L)'
;MQEIYRSFEGKLDVDCQDGYIILELKERYQIEWLSIWGKTNKIRVRKDLLPVEDFGNASKISELFTDISHGCLKGCMYYYKNSWYSYEKILEIQRKNQSNNWQAYV
;
A
#
# COMPACT_ATOMS: atom_id res chain seq x y z
N MET A 1 -11.21 5.46 11.46
CA MET A 1 -10.33 4.47 10.82
C MET A 1 -10.25 3.30 11.76
N GLN A 2 -10.64 2.11 11.32
CA GLN A 2 -10.76 0.92 12.16
C GLN A 2 -9.92 -0.19 11.56
N GLU A 3 -9.11 -0.89 12.36
CA GLU A 3 -8.45 -2.11 11.91
C GLU A 3 -9.47 -3.23 11.76
N ILE A 4 -9.48 -3.86 10.58
CA ILE A 4 -10.41 -4.92 10.21
C ILE A 4 -9.70 -6.24 9.90
N TYR A 5 -8.39 -6.21 9.72
CA TYR A 5 -7.57 -7.40 9.48
C TYR A 5 -6.11 -7.16 9.84
N ARG A 6 -5.44 -8.23 10.27
CA ARG A 6 -4.00 -8.29 10.53
C ARG A 6 -3.49 -9.66 10.12
N SER A 7 -2.35 -9.71 9.44
CA SER A 7 -1.77 -10.95 8.92
C SER A 7 -0.94 -11.76 9.93
N PHE A 8 -0.94 -11.35 11.19
CA PHE A 8 -0.11 -11.91 12.27
C PHE A 8 -0.84 -11.81 13.61
N GLU A 9 -0.52 -12.70 14.53
CA GLU A 9 -1.05 -12.65 15.89
C GLU A 9 -0.17 -11.76 16.78
N GLY A 10 -0.80 -10.96 17.65
CA GLY A 10 -0.07 -10.12 18.60
C GLY A 10 0.81 -9.06 17.92
N LYS A 11 2.13 -9.18 18.10
CA LYS A 11 3.13 -8.22 17.61
C LYS A 11 4.18 -8.96 16.78
N LEU A 12 4.72 -8.27 15.77
CA LEU A 12 5.87 -8.75 15.03
C LEU A 12 7.08 -8.85 15.96
N ASP A 13 7.88 -9.90 15.77
CA ASP A 13 9.10 -10.20 16.51
C ASP A 13 10.13 -10.88 15.59
N VAL A 14 11.20 -11.44 16.16
CA VAL A 14 12.27 -12.07 15.36
C VAL A 14 11.82 -13.34 14.63
N ASP A 15 10.75 -13.99 15.11
CA ASP A 15 10.19 -15.22 14.54
C ASP A 15 9.06 -14.90 13.52
N CYS A 16 8.42 -13.73 13.64
CA CYS A 16 7.46 -13.18 12.70
C CYS A 16 7.80 -11.71 12.37
N GLN A 17 8.74 -11.53 11.43
CA GLN A 17 9.42 -10.24 11.23
C GLN A 17 8.60 -9.23 10.42
N ASP A 18 7.74 -9.72 9.54
CA ASP A 18 6.98 -8.91 8.59
C ASP A 18 5.50 -9.30 8.60
N GLY A 19 4.65 -8.33 8.31
CA GLY A 19 3.22 -8.55 8.16
C GLY A 19 2.52 -7.30 7.68
N TYR A 20 1.20 -7.32 7.64
CA TYR A 20 0.42 -6.15 7.29
C TYR A 20 -0.88 -6.08 8.08
N ILE A 21 -1.40 -4.85 8.18
CA ILE A 21 -2.73 -4.56 8.68
C ILE A 21 -3.57 -3.90 7.60
N ILE A 22 -4.87 -4.12 7.66
CA ILE A 22 -5.86 -3.47 6.80
C ILE A 22 -6.78 -2.63 7.68
N LEU A 23 -6.86 -1.35 7.34
CA LEU A 23 -7.67 -0.36 8.02
C LEU A 23 -8.83 0.07 7.10
N GLU A 24 -10.03 0.10 7.64
CA GLU A 24 -11.21 0.56 6.92
C GLU A 24 -11.30 2.10 6.89
N LEU A 25 -11.46 2.62 5.67
CA LEU A 25 -11.90 3.97 5.37
C LEU A 25 -13.26 3.91 4.64
N LYS A 26 -13.92 5.06 4.47
CA LYS A 26 -15.26 5.13 3.86
C LYS A 26 -15.31 4.41 2.49
N GLU A 27 -14.42 4.79 1.57
CA GLU A 27 -14.42 4.31 0.18
C GLU A 27 -13.22 3.42 -0.18
N ARG A 28 -12.27 3.25 0.75
CA ARG A 28 -10.98 2.61 0.51
C ARG A 28 -10.58 1.74 1.68
N TYR A 29 -9.66 0.82 1.44
CA TYR A 29 -8.84 0.23 2.49
C TYR A 29 -7.48 0.91 2.51
N GLN A 30 -6.94 1.13 3.70
CA GLN A 30 -5.53 1.48 3.87
C GLN A 30 -4.80 0.24 4.33
N ILE A 31 -3.76 -0.15 3.60
CA ILE A 31 -2.93 -1.31 3.93
C ILE A 31 -1.59 -0.77 4.39
N GLU A 32 -1.13 -1.21 5.55
CA GLU A 32 0.18 -0.87 6.08
C GLU A 32 1.02 -2.14 6.17
N TRP A 33 2.10 -2.20 5.40
CA TRP A 33 3.12 -3.22 5.52
C TRP A 33 4.03 -2.85 6.68
N LEU A 34 4.17 -3.74 7.65
CA LEU A 34 4.89 -3.56 8.89
C LEU A 34 6.09 -4.51 8.92
N SER A 35 7.18 -4.05 9.52
CA SER A 35 8.40 -4.83 9.70
C SER A 35 9.06 -4.44 11.01
N ILE A 36 9.64 -5.40 11.73
CA ILE A 36 10.46 -5.10 12.92
C ILE A 36 11.71 -4.28 12.56
N TRP A 37 12.11 -4.27 11.29
CA TRP A 37 13.26 -3.54 10.77
C TRP A 37 12.95 -2.07 10.41
N GLY A 38 11.73 -1.60 10.70
CA GLY A 38 11.36 -0.18 10.67
C GLY A 38 10.90 0.38 9.33
N LYS A 39 10.95 -0.40 8.23
CA LYS A 39 10.34 0.03 6.96
C LYS A 39 8.84 -0.25 6.99
N THR A 40 8.05 0.82 6.99
CA THR A 40 6.59 0.74 6.83
C THR A 40 6.21 1.33 5.48
N ASN A 41 5.60 0.53 4.62
CA ASN A 41 4.99 1.01 3.39
C ASN A 41 3.48 1.11 3.58
N LYS A 42 2.84 2.13 3.01
CA LYS A 42 1.39 2.29 3.09
C LYS A 42 0.80 2.55 1.71
N ILE A 43 -0.32 1.89 1.44
CA ILE A 43 -1.14 2.13 0.25
C ILE A 43 -2.59 2.37 0.66
N ARG A 44 -3.32 3.03 -0.21
CA ARG A 44 -4.78 3.06 -0.17
C ARG A 44 -5.32 2.45 -1.44
N VAL A 45 -6.11 1.39 -1.28
CA VAL A 45 -6.72 0.64 -2.36
C VAL A 45 -8.23 0.84 -2.35
N ARG A 46 -8.86 0.87 -3.52
CA ARG A 46 -10.32 0.88 -3.61
C ARG A 46 -10.88 -0.47 -3.14
N LYS A 47 -12.04 -0.45 -2.49
CA LYS A 47 -12.64 -1.68 -1.93
C LYS A 47 -13.00 -2.71 -3.00
N ASP A 48 -13.33 -2.29 -4.22
CA ASP A 48 -13.66 -3.19 -5.32
C ASP A 48 -12.45 -3.94 -5.91
N LEU A 49 -11.22 -3.49 -5.63
CA LEU A 49 -9.99 -4.14 -6.09
C LEU A 49 -9.45 -5.18 -5.10
N LEU A 50 -9.95 -5.16 -3.86
CA LEU A 50 -9.55 -6.09 -2.81
C LEU A 50 -10.80 -6.59 -2.06
N PRO A 51 -11.41 -7.68 -2.52
CA PRO A 51 -12.53 -8.28 -1.81
C PRO A 51 -12.04 -8.88 -0.48
N VAL A 52 -12.96 -9.09 0.47
CA VAL A 52 -12.62 -9.45 1.86
C VAL A 52 -11.97 -10.83 1.94
N GLU A 53 -12.36 -11.77 1.08
CA GLU A 53 -11.76 -13.09 0.96
C GLU A 53 -10.25 -13.06 0.63
N ASP A 54 -9.77 -11.98 0.02
CA ASP A 54 -8.36 -11.81 -0.34
C ASP A 54 -7.52 -11.12 0.73
N PHE A 55 -8.10 -10.73 1.86
CA PHE A 55 -7.35 -10.08 2.93
C PHE A 55 -6.19 -10.93 3.46
N GLY A 56 -6.32 -12.25 3.42
CA GLY A 56 -5.25 -13.18 3.81
C GLY A 56 -4.25 -13.52 2.70
N ASN A 57 -4.47 -13.05 1.48
CA ASN A 57 -3.64 -13.40 0.33
C ASN A 57 -2.41 -12.47 0.24
N ALA A 58 -1.33 -12.85 0.93
CA ALA A 58 -0.11 -12.04 0.99
C ALA A 58 0.49 -11.72 -0.39
N SER A 59 0.40 -12.63 -1.36
CA SER A 59 0.88 -12.41 -2.73
C SER A 59 0.09 -11.29 -3.41
N LYS A 60 -1.24 -11.30 -3.30
CA LYS A 60 -2.10 -10.25 -3.86
C LYS A 60 -1.88 -8.90 -3.17
N ILE A 61 -1.66 -8.90 -1.87
CA ILE A 61 -1.31 -7.67 -1.13
C ILE A 61 0.03 -7.10 -1.62
N SER A 62 1.05 -7.95 -1.81
CA SER A 62 2.35 -7.54 -2.34
C SER A 62 2.26 -6.98 -3.77
N GLU A 63 1.44 -7.60 -4.62
CA GLU A 63 1.16 -7.11 -5.98
C GLU A 63 0.52 -5.72 -5.96
N LEU A 64 -0.47 -5.48 -5.07
CA LEU A 64 -1.07 -4.15 -4.91
C LEU A 64 -0.03 -3.07 -4.55
N PHE A 65 0.91 -3.36 -3.65
CA PHE A 65 1.98 -2.42 -3.33
C PHE A 65 2.80 -2.06 -4.57
N THR A 66 3.17 -3.07 -5.36
CA THR A 66 3.96 -2.91 -6.59
C THR A 66 3.19 -2.11 -7.63
N ASP A 67 1.97 -2.51 -7.97
CA ASP A 67 1.16 -1.86 -8.99
C ASP A 67 0.79 -0.42 -8.63
N ILE A 68 0.44 -0.15 -7.37
CA ILE A 68 0.13 1.20 -6.92
C ILE A 68 1.39 2.07 -6.93
N SER A 69 2.55 1.53 -6.52
CA SER A 69 3.82 2.25 -6.58
C SER A 69 4.20 2.62 -8.01
N HIS A 70 3.82 1.84 -9.02
CA HIS A 70 4.07 2.13 -10.42
C HIS A 70 2.99 2.97 -11.09
N GLY A 71 1.92 3.32 -10.37
CA GLY A 71 0.82 4.09 -10.92
C GLY A 71 -0.05 3.28 -11.90
N CYS A 72 -0.23 1.98 -11.67
CA CYS A 72 -1.04 1.11 -12.53
C CYS A 72 -2.52 1.10 -12.15
N LEU A 73 -2.88 1.40 -10.89
CA LEU A 73 -4.25 1.26 -10.38
C LEU A 73 -4.93 2.61 -10.11
N LYS A 74 -5.88 2.97 -10.97
CA LYS A 74 -6.64 4.22 -10.86
C LYS A 74 -7.45 4.32 -9.56
N GLY A 75 -7.40 5.49 -8.93
CA GLY A 75 -8.11 5.78 -7.68
C GLY A 75 -7.45 5.23 -6.41
N CYS A 76 -6.29 4.59 -6.55
CA CYS A 76 -5.43 4.15 -5.46
C CYS A 76 -4.35 5.20 -5.16
N MET A 77 -3.68 5.05 -4.01
CA MET A 77 -2.65 5.99 -3.55
C MET A 77 -1.48 5.27 -2.89
N TYR A 78 -0.28 5.79 -3.10
CA TYR A 78 0.96 5.33 -2.46
C TYR A 78 1.43 6.36 -1.44
N TYR A 79 1.85 5.92 -0.25
CA TYR A 79 2.46 6.80 0.75
C TYR A 79 3.98 6.82 0.61
N TYR A 80 4.55 8.02 0.45
CA TYR A 80 5.99 8.20 0.34
C TYR A 80 6.40 9.56 0.93
N LYS A 81 7.52 9.62 1.64
CA LYS A 81 8.06 10.86 2.26
C LYS A 81 6.98 11.75 2.91
N ASN A 82 6.24 11.17 3.86
CA ASN A 82 5.18 11.85 4.61
C ASN A 82 3.98 12.38 3.80
N SER A 83 3.83 11.97 2.55
CA SER A 83 2.76 12.43 1.65
C SER A 83 2.06 11.27 0.95
N TRP A 84 0.78 11.48 0.63
CA TRP A 84 0.00 10.56 -0.20
C TRP A 84 0.05 11.00 -1.66
N TYR A 85 0.49 10.11 -2.55
CA TYR A 85 0.52 10.32 -3.98
C TYR A 85 -0.60 9.51 -4.64
N SER A 86 -1.54 10.19 -5.27
CA SER A 86 -2.58 9.51 -6.05
C SER A 86 -2.02 8.95 -7.34
N TYR A 87 -2.74 7.99 -7.93
CA TYR A 87 -2.51 7.52 -9.30
C TYR A 87 -2.23 8.65 -10.29
N GLU A 88 -3.08 9.69 -10.32
CA GLU A 88 -2.95 10.80 -11.25
C GLU A 88 -1.65 11.59 -11.01
N LYS A 89 -1.28 11.78 -9.73
CA LYS A 89 -0.06 12.51 -9.38
C LYS A 89 1.19 11.72 -9.75
N ILE A 90 1.19 10.41 -9.52
CA ILE A 90 2.27 9.52 -9.94
C ILE A 90 2.45 9.62 -11.46
N LEU A 91 1.39 9.45 -12.25
CA LEU A 91 1.45 9.56 -13.70
C LEU A 91 1.88 10.94 -14.21
N GLU A 92 1.48 12.02 -13.52
CA GLU A 92 1.96 13.37 -13.83
C GLU A 92 3.48 13.48 -13.68
N ILE A 93 4.03 13.01 -12.55
CA ILE A 93 5.47 13.02 -12.29
C ILE A 93 6.22 12.14 -13.30
N GLN A 94 5.71 10.93 -13.56
CA GLN A 94 6.34 10.01 -14.51
C GLN A 94 6.39 10.60 -15.93
N ARG A 95 5.28 11.19 -16.41
CA ARG A 95 5.23 11.84 -17.73
C ARG A 95 6.15 13.06 -17.81
N LYS A 96 6.16 13.91 -16.78
CA LYS A 96 6.99 15.10 -16.73
C LYS A 96 8.49 14.77 -16.80
N ASN A 97 8.91 13.69 -16.16
CA ASN A 97 10.31 13.29 -16.08
C ASN A 97 10.69 12.15 -17.04
N GLN A 98 9.75 11.69 -17.87
CA GLN A 98 9.92 10.55 -18.79
C GLN A 98 10.52 9.31 -18.11
N SER A 99 10.10 9.03 -16.87
CA SER A 99 10.68 7.99 -16.02
C SER A 99 9.62 7.33 -15.16
N ASN A 100 9.66 6.00 -15.05
CA ASN A 100 8.73 5.24 -14.20
C ASN A 100 9.06 5.37 -12.71
N ASN A 101 10.31 5.73 -12.37
CA ASN A 101 10.76 5.93 -11.00
C ASN A 101 10.40 7.33 -10.49
N TRP A 102 9.12 7.61 -10.32
CA TRP A 102 8.63 8.92 -9.87
C TRP A 102 9.17 9.32 -8.48
N GLN A 103 9.51 8.33 -7.64
CA GLN A 103 10.02 8.54 -6.28
C GLN A 103 11.37 9.25 -6.24
N ALA A 104 12.13 9.25 -7.35
CA ALA A 104 13.39 9.98 -7.48
C ALA A 104 13.19 11.50 -7.65
N TYR A 105 11.97 11.95 -7.95
CA TYR A 105 11.68 13.34 -8.33
C TYR A 105 10.80 14.07 -7.29
N VAL A 106 10.66 13.50 -6.08
CA VAL A 106 9.86 14.03 -4.98
C VAL A 106 10.59 13.96 -3.64
#